data_AF-W4FC70-F1
#
_entry.id   AF-W4FC70-F1
#
_cell.length_a   1.000
_cell.length_b   1.000
_cell.length_c   1.000
_cell.angle_alpha   90.00
_cell.angle_beta   90.00
_cell.angle_gamma   90.00
#
_symmetry.space_group_name_H-M   'P 1'
#
loop_
_entity.id
_entity.type
_entity.pdbx_description
1 polymer ?
#
loop_
_entity_poly.entity_id
_entity_poly.type
_entity_poly.pdbx_seq_one_letter_code
_entity_poly.pdbx_strand_id
1 'polypeptide(L)' 'MSTYGVLVKDIGTHSFRKGVASELSNTPGGPEAVNVWLRAGWTLGTVQGRAQR' A
#
# COMPACT_ATOMS: atom_id res chain seq x y z
N MET A 1 8.72 -24.51 -4.40
CA MET A 1 7.49 -24.13 -5.11
C MET A 1 7.14 -22.70 -4.74
N SER A 2 6.82 -21.84 -5.71
CA SER A 2 6.15 -20.57 -5.43
C SER A 2 4.64 -20.74 -5.62
N THR A 3 3.85 -20.42 -4.61
CA THR A 3 2.37 -20.50 -4.64
C THR A 3 1.75 -19.44 -5.57
N TYR A 4 2.48 -18.38 -5.93
CA TYR A 4 1.98 -17.24 -6.72
C TYR A 4 2.96 -16.75 -7.80
N GLY A 5 3.92 -17.58 -8.21
CA GLY A 5 4.96 -17.19 -9.18
C GLY A 5 6.03 -16.22 -8.64
N VAL A 6 6.00 -15.88 -7.35
CA VAL A 6 7.00 -15.06 -6.64
C VAL A 6 7.68 -15.88 -5.53
N LEU A 7 9.00 -15.92 -5.45
CA LEU A 7 9.69 -16.54 -4.32
C LEU A 7 9.82 -15.53 -3.18
N VAL A 8 9.71 -15.99 -1.93
CA VAL A 8 9.82 -15.10 -0.75
C VAL A 8 11.14 -14.32 -0.74
N LYS A 9 12.23 -14.94 -1.23
CA LYS A 9 13.53 -14.28 -1.40
C LYS A 9 13.52 -13.09 -2.37
N ASP A 10 12.54 -13.02 -3.27
CA ASP A 10 12.38 -11.95 -4.26
C ASP A 10 11.49 -10.82 -3.69
N ILE A 11 10.89 -11.01 -2.51
CA ILE A 11 10.05 -10.00 -1.83
C ILE A 11 10.94 -9.19 -0.88
N GLY A 12 11.35 -8.00 -1.33
CA GLY A 12 11.99 -7.02 -0.47
C GLY A 12 11.03 -6.27 0.44
N THR A 13 11.57 -5.56 1.45
CA THR A 13 10.81 -4.71 2.39
C THR A 13 9.97 -3.63 1.69
N HIS A 14 10.42 -3.15 0.53
CA HIS A 14 9.66 -2.22 -0.31
C HIS A 14 8.41 -2.87 -0.93
N SER A 15 8.57 -4.04 -1.54
CA SER A 15 7.47 -4.80 -2.14
C SER A 15 6.41 -5.16 -1.09
N PHE A 16 6.85 -5.51 0.12
CA PHE A 16 5.96 -5.77 1.24
C PHE A 16 5.12 -4.54 1.64
N ARG A 17 5.76 -3.37 1.83
CA ARG A 17 5.05 -2.12 2.15
C ARG A 17 4.04 -1.73 1.07
N LYS A 18 4.39 -1.89 -0.22
CA LYS A 18 3.45 -1.66 -1.32
C LYS A 18 2.26 -2.62 -1.29
N GLY A 19 2.52 -3.91 -1.07
CA GLY A 19 1.47 -4.93 -1.02
C GLY A 19 0.46 -4.63 0.09
N VAL A 20 0.93 -4.35 1.30
CA VAL A 20 0.07 -3.99 2.44
C VAL A 20 -0.72 -2.71 2.17
N ALA A 21 -0.08 -1.67 1.60
CA ALA A 21 -0.79 -0.43 1.27
C ALA A 21 -1.89 -0.67 0.23
N SER A 22 -1.62 -1.48 -0.80
CA SER A 22 -2.59 -1.84 -1.84
C SER A 22 -3.76 -2.65 -1.27
N GLU A 23 -3.50 -3.61 -0.40
CA GLU A 23 -4.54 -4.43 0.23
C GLU A 23 -5.48 -3.57 1.10
N LEU A 24 -4.90 -2.72 1.96
CA LEU A 24 -5.67 -1.85 2.85
C LEU A 24 -6.49 -0.81 2.09
N SER A 25 -5.97 -0.26 0.99
CA SER A 25 -6.71 0.68 0.13
C SER A 25 -7.87 0.04 -0.63
N ASN A 26 -7.82 -1.27 -0.89
CA ASN A 26 -8.89 -1.99 -1.59
C ASN A 26 -9.89 -2.68 -0.65
N THR A 27 -9.71 -2.57 0.67
CA THR A 27 -10.60 -3.18 1.66
C THR A 27 -11.84 -2.31 1.89
N PRO A 28 -13.08 -2.76 1.57
CA PRO A 28 -14.29 -2.01 1.86
C PRO A 28 -14.46 -1.80 3.36
N GLY A 29 -14.67 -0.55 3.80
CA GLY A 29 -14.68 -0.19 5.23
C GLY A 29 -13.29 -0.24 5.89
N GLY A 30 -12.23 -0.34 5.09
CA GLY A 30 -10.85 -0.30 5.54
C GLY A 30 -10.41 1.07 6.06
N PRO A 31 -9.16 1.17 6.54
CA PRO A 31 -8.62 2.42 7.07
C PRO A 31 -8.54 3.49 5.99
N GLU A 32 -8.81 4.74 6.39
CA GLU A 32 -8.61 5.93 5.56
C GLU A 32 -7.25 5.92 4.84
N ALA A 33 -7.24 6.30 3.56
CA ALA A 33 -6.04 6.26 2.72
C ALA A 33 -4.88 7.04 3.35
N VAL A 34 -5.18 8.15 4.03
CA VAL A 34 -4.21 8.94 4.82
C VAL A 34 -3.51 8.11 5.89
N ASN A 35 -4.26 7.28 6.63
CA ASN A 35 -3.69 6.42 7.67
C ASN A 35 -2.80 5.33 7.08
N VAL A 36 -3.14 4.80 5.91
CA VAL A 36 -2.32 3.83 5.19
C VAL A 36 -0.99 4.46 4.75
N TRP A 37 -1.03 5.67 4.18
CA TRP A 37 0.17 6.35 3.68
C TRP A 37 1.12 6.77 4.80
N LEU A 38 0.59 7.31 5.90
CA LEU A 38 1.40 7.66 7.07
C LEU A 38 2.11 6.42 7.64
N ARG A 39 1.42 5.27 7.74
CA ARG A 39 2.02 4.02 8.21
C ARG A 39 2.99 3.40 7.22
N ALA A 40 2.80 3.61 5.91
CA ALA A 40 3.76 3.22 4.89
C ALA A 40 5.04 4.10 4.88
N GLY A 41 5.05 5.19 5.65
CA GLY A 41 6.13 6.18 5.67
C GLY A 41 6.14 7.05 4.41
N TRP A 42 4.99 7.23 3.77
CA TRP A 42 4.84 8.06 2.57
C TRP A 42 4.40 9.45 2.96
N THR A 43 5.03 10.46 2.37
CA THR A 43 4.60 11.84 2.55
C THR A 43 3.42 12.14 1.62
N LEU A 44 2.35 12.69 2.21
CA LEU A 44 1.31 13.36 1.47
C LEU A 44 1.91 14.63 0.86
N GLY A 45 2.43 14.56 -0.37
CA GLY A 45 2.68 15.77 -1.17
C GLY A 45 1.36 16.52 -1.43
N THR A 46 1.33 17.44 -2.40
CA THR A 46 0.13 18.20 -2.82
C THR A 46 -1.05 17.36 -3.36
N VAL A 47 -1.01 16.03 -3.18
CA VAL A 47 -1.97 15.00 -3.60
C VAL A 47 -3.28 15.00 -2.80
N GLN A 48 -3.43 15.83 -1.76
CA GLN A 48 -4.74 16.04 -1.13
C GLN A 48 -5.80 16.65 -2.07
N GLY A 49 -5.41 17.26 -3.20
CA GLY A 49 -6.35 17.95 -4.11
C GLY A 49 -6.96 17.13 -5.25
N ARG A 50 -6.64 15.83 -5.42
CA ARG A 50 -7.01 15.09 -6.65
C ARG A 50 -7.96 13.90 -6.49
N ALA A 51 -8.37 13.55 -5.27
CA ALA A 51 -9.35 12.48 -5.02
C ALA A 51 -10.71 13.00 -4.50
N GLN A 52 -11.06 14.26 -4.81
CA GLN A 52 -12.37 14.85 -4.51
C GLN A 52 -13.02 15.52 -5.74
N ARG A 53 -12.79 14.99 -6.94
CA ARG A 53 -13.50 15.47 -8.14
C ARG A 53 -14.17 14.34 -8.90
#